data_AF-A0A8B9PSJ5-F1
#
_entry.id   AF-A0A8B9PSJ5-F1
#
_cell.length_a   1.000
_cell.length_b   1.000
_cell.length_c   1.000
_cell.angle_alpha   90.00
_cell.angle_beta   90.00
_cell.angle_gamma   90.00
#
_symmetry.space_group_name_H-M   'P 1'
#
loop_
_entity.id
_entity.type
_entity.pdbx_description
1 polymer ?
#
loop_
_entity_poly.entity_id
_entity_poly.type
_entity_poly.pdbx_seq_one_letter_code
_entity_poly.pdbx_strand_id
1 'polypeptide(L)'
;MLSDRKMYSVLNKHQNRSEFKPLPVVIIGNGPSGICLSYLLSGYVPYFKRDSLHPHSILQRKLEEAPDVSILDQDLEYLSEGLEGRSHSPVALLFDTLLRPDTDFGGTAESVLTWWHETNRVIPHLVLGRNPPGGAWHSIEGSMITLSRGEWMGLPDLQFKDWLRQKRRGLRNNRATAEDIAQYYQHYVMKKGLQKNFRCGTVVTSVRKVSAESIFNHAQKDLQEKSDSLWNFTEENMEVFKLPKVMYPEYHKVHQMMKEQSAACSGPYDCYVSLPEHHVLSFGKDKKCILQDKNGYQKVYKISMALVLTGSNPNLSFLPNNGIDLAMDCDQPVNPKRNPIDVDPFTYECTQEKGLYALGPLAGDNFVRFVQGGALAVASSLLKKANKNPP
;
A
#
# COMPACT_ATOMS: atom_id res chain seq x y z
N MET A 1 2.37 -69.84 -3.99
CA MET A 1 2.63 -68.87 -2.90
C MET A 1 3.90 -68.10 -3.23
N LEU A 2 3.73 -66.90 -3.79
CA LEU A 2 4.77 -65.90 -3.98
C LEU A 2 4.36 -64.72 -3.12
N SER A 3 5.25 -64.32 -2.20
CA SER A 3 4.97 -63.40 -1.11
C SER A 3 4.56 -62.00 -1.57
N ASP A 4 3.56 -61.42 -0.89
CA ASP A 4 2.98 -60.07 -1.05
C ASP A 4 4.00 -58.90 -0.99
N ARG A 5 5.28 -59.14 -0.73
CA ARG A 5 6.33 -58.11 -0.68
C ARG A 5 6.83 -57.60 -2.05
N LYS A 6 6.48 -58.24 -3.17
CA LYS A 6 6.88 -57.77 -4.51
C LYS A 6 5.79 -57.00 -5.29
N MET A 7 4.56 -56.93 -4.78
CA MET A 7 3.50 -56.10 -5.38
C MET A 7 3.52 -54.65 -4.85
N TYR A 8 4.08 -54.42 -3.66
CA TYR A 8 4.24 -53.07 -3.08
C TYR A 8 5.49 -52.31 -3.56
N SER A 9 6.41 -52.93 -4.30
CA SER A 9 7.62 -52.26 -4.82
C SER A 9 7.52 -51.80 -6.27
N VAL A 10 6.38 -52.03 -6.94
CA VAL A 10 6.14 -51.63 -8.34
C VAL A 10 5.04 -50.55 -8.44
N LEU A 11 4.22 -50.37 -7.41
CA LEU A 11 3.18 -49.32 -7.35
C LEU A 11 3.66 -47.97 -6.77
N ASN A 12 4.90 -47.88 -6.27
CA ASN A 12 5.49 -46.64 -5.77
C ASN A 12 6.52 -45.97 -6.72
N LYS A 13 6.58 -46.39 -7.99
CA LYS A 13 7.48 -45.77 -8.99
C LYS A 13 6.79 -44.86 -10.01
N HIS A 14 5.47 -44.70 -9.93
CA HIS A 14 4.69 -43.85 -10.85
C HIS A 14 3.62 -43.00 -10.13
N GLN A 15 3.91 -42.46 -8.95
CA GLN A 15 3.27 -41.19 -8.58
C GLN A 15 4.07 -40.07 -9.24
N ASN A 16 3.43 -39.47 -10.24
CA ASN A 16 3.90 -38.32 -10.99
C ASN A 16 4.75 -37.39 -10.12
N ARG A 17 6.04 -37.31 -10.47
CA ARG A 17 6.83 -36.10 -10.29
C ARG A 17 6.14 -35.00 -11.11
N SER A 18 5.06 -34.42 -10.59
CA SER A 18 4.73 -33.05 -10.99
C SER A 18 5.91 -32.23 -10.51
N GLU A 19 6.78 -31.83 -11.44
CA GLU A 19 7.69 -30.71 -11.23
C GLU A 19 6.91 -29.65 -10.46
N PHE A 20 7.24 -29.42 -9.20
CA PHE A 20 6.65 -28.34 -8.42
C PHE A 20 7.15 -27.05 -9.08
N LYS A 21 6.45 -26.57 -10.10
CA LYS A 21 6.73 -25.26 -10.68
C LYS A 21 6.45 -24.23 -9.58
N PRO A 22 7.48 -23.51 -9.10
CA PRO A 22 7.27 -22.53 -8.05
C PRO A 22 6.31 -21.47 -8.56
N LEU A 23 5.42 -21.01 -7.69
CA LEU A 23 4.60 -19.85 -7.99
C LEU A 23 5.53 -18.64 -8.17
N PRO A 24 5.48 -17.91 -9.30
CA PRO A 24 6.51 -16.92 -9.60
C PRO A 24 6.40 -15.66 -8.74
N VAL A 25 5.20 -15.30 -8.27
CA VAL A 25 4.99 -14.08 -7.46
C VAL A 25 4.10 -14.36 -6.25
N VAL A 26 4.56 -13.95 -5.07
CA VAL A 26 3.77 -13.88 -3.83
C VAL A 26 3.71 -12.42 -3.38
N ILE A 27 2.51 -11.92 -3.12
CA ILE A 27 2.25 -10.57 -2.64
C ILE A 27 1.85 -10.66 -1.17
N ILE A 28 2.61 -10.01 -0.28
CA ILE A 28 2.32 -9.97 1.15
C ILE A 28 1.64 -8.66 1.49
N GLY A 29 0.34 -8.72 1.79
CA GLY A 29 -0.53 -7.57 2.03
C GLY A 29 -1.63 -7.47 0.98
N ASN A 30 -2.88 -7.65 1.40
CA ASN A 30 -4.07 -7.59 0.54
C ASN A 30 -4.82 -6.25 0.63
N GLY A 31 -4.09 -5.17 0.92
CA GLY A 31 -4.57 -3.79 0.84
C GLY A 31 -4.62 -3.27 -0.60
N PRO A 32 -4.88 -1.97 -0.80
CA PRO A 32 -5.04 -1.36 -2.13
C PRO A 32 -3.84 -1.58 -3.06
N SER A 33 -2.60 -1.51 -2.55
CA SER A 33 -1.40 -1.78 -3.36
C SER A 33 -1.37 -3.21 -3.90
N GLY A 34 -1.63 -4.20 -3.04
CA GLY A 34 -1.64 -5.61 -3.43
C GLY A 34 -2.81 -5.97 -4.35
N ILE A 35 -3.97 -5.32 -4.17
CA ILE A 35 -5.10 -5.47 -5.10
C ILE A 35 -4.77 -4.88 -6.47
N CYS A 36 -4.21 -3.67 -6.52
CA CYS A 36 -3.82 -3.02 -7.77
C CYS A 36 -2.76 -3.84 -8.52
N LEU A 37 -1.76 -4.38 -7.82
CA LEU A 37 -0.76 -5.25 -8.43
C LEU A 37 -1.40 -6.56 -8.93
N SER A 38 -2.25 -7.20 -8.13
CA SER A 38 -2.96 -8.41 -8.55
C SER A 38 -3.83 -8.19 -9.79
N TYR A 39 -4.45 -7.01 -9.91
CA TYR A 39 -5.22 -6.62 -11.10
C TYR A 39 -4.33 -6.57 -12.35
N LEU A 40 -3.20 -5.86 -12.29
CA LEU A 40 -2.25 -5.78 -13.41
C LEU A 40 -1.65 -7.16 -13.78
N LEU A 41 -1.20 -7.93 -12.78
CA LEU A 41 -0.64 -9.27 -13.00
C LEU A 41 -1.69 -10.29 -13.49
N SER A 42 -2.98 -10.00 -13.34
CA SER A 42 -4.07 -10.81 -13.91
C SER A 42 -4.34 -10.49 -15.38
N GLY A 43 -3.46 -9.72 -16.04
CA GLY A 43 -3.55 -9.43 -17.47
C GLY A 43 -4.45 -8.24 -17.80
N TYR A 44 -4.81 -7.40 -16.82
CA TYR A 44 -5.49 -6.14 -17.12
C TYR A 44 -4.47 -5.06 -17.46
N VAL A 45 -4.44 -4.65 -18.73
CA VAL A 45 -3.39 -3.86 -19.33
C VAL A 45 -3.89 -2.45 -19.64
N PRO A 46 -3.21 -1.39 -19.15
CA PRO A 46 -3.56 0.00 -19.45
C PRO A 46 -2.97 0.46 -20.80
N TYR A 47 -3.81 1.11 -21.60
CA TYR A 47 -3.45 1.79 -22.84
C TYR A 47 -3.88 3.25 -22.79
N PHE A 48 -3.20 4.11 -23.55
CA PHE A 48 -3.66 5.47 -23.76
C PHE A 48 -4.94 5.47 -24.60
N LYS A 49 -5.96 6.21 -24.17
CA LYS A 49 -7.24 6.34 -24.87
C LYS A 49 -7.08 7.36 -26.00
N ARG A 50 -7.03 6.89 -27.25
CA ARG A 50 -6.77 7.71 -28.45
C ARG A 50 -7.62 8.99 -28.57
N ASP A 51 -8.90 8.91 -28.19
CA ASP A 51 -9.83 10.07 -28.27
C ASP A 51 -9.79 10.97 -27.01
N SER A 52 -8.82 10.77 -26.13
CA SER A 52 -8.65 11.57 -24.92
C SER A 52 -7.52 12.58 -25.06
N LEU A 53 -7.70 13.73 -24.43
CA LEU A 53 -6.69 14.78 -24.36
C LEU A 53 -6.26 14.93 -22.92
N HIS A 54 -4.98 14.69 -22.68
CA HIS A 54 -4.34 14.95 -21.40
C HIS A 54 -4.06 16.46 -21.26
N PRO A 55 -4.42 17.09 -20.12
CA PRO A 55 -4.23 18.54 -19.92
C PRO A 55 -2.76 18.98 -19.95
N HIS A 56 -1.84 18.10 -19.55
CA HIS A 56 -0.40 18.34 -19.66
C HIS A 56 0.08 18.08 -21.10
N SER A 57 0.34 19.16 -21.86
CA SER A 57 0.64 19.09 -23.30
C SER A 57 1.91 18.32 -23.66
N ILE A 58 2.96 18.36 -22.83
CA ILE A 58 4.18 17.58 -23.08
C ILE A 58 3.90 16.08 -22.91
N LEU A 59 3.30 15.67 -21.79
CA LEU A 59 2.89 14.28 -21.57
C LEU A 59 1.94 13.79 -22.67
N GLN A 60 0.99 14.61 -23.12
CA GLN A 60 0.12 14.28 -24.26
C GLN A 60 0.93 13.89 -25.50
N ARG A 61 1.92 14.71 -25.90
CA ARG A 61 2.77 14.40 -27.05
C ARG A 61 3.56 13.11 -26.87
N LYS A 62 4.12 12.88 -25.67
CA LYS A 62 4.86 11.64 -25.36
C LYS A 62 3.96 10.41 -25.50
N LEU A 63 2.70 10.48 -25.06
CA LEU A 63 1.73 9.39 -25.19
C LEU A 63 1.32 9.15 -26.66
N GLU A 64 1.28 10.19 -27.48
CA GLU A 64 0.96 10.14 -28.92
C GLU A 64 2.09 9.54 -29.78
N GLU A 65 3.32 9.45 -29.26
CA GLU A 65 4.44 8.80 -29.96
C GLU A 65 4.24 7.29 -30.10
N ALA A 66 3.54 6.65 -29.15
CA ALA A 66 3.34 5.21 -29.11
C ALA A 66 1.93 4.80 -28.58
N PRO A 67 0.83 5.24 -29.23
CA PRO A 67 -0.53 5.04 -28.71
C PRO A 67 -0.97 3.57 -28.66
N ASP A 68 -0.34 2.72 -29.46
CA ASP A 68 -0.64 1.28 -29.57
C ASP A 68 0.22 0.41 -28.65
N VAL A 69 1.16 1.03 -27.93
CA VAL A 69 2.00 0.36 -26.95
C VAL A 69 1.36 0.55 -25.58
N SER A 70 1.22 -0.54 -24.81
CA SER A 70 0.64 -0.44 -23.48
C SER A 70 1.54 0.39 -22.56
N ILE A 71 0.95 1.09 -21.59
CA ILE A 71 1.72 1.90 -20.64
C ILE A 71 2.72 1.03 -19.86
N LEU A 72 2.42 -0.26 -19.65
CA LEU A 72 3.35 -1.21 -19.01
C LEU A 72 4.61 -1.49 -19.84
N ASP A 73 4.53 -1.35 -21.16
CA ASP A 73 5.64 -1.66 -22.09
C ASP A 73 6.43 -0.41 -22.49
N GLN A 74 5.86 0.78 -22.29
CA GLN A 74 6.52 2.06 -22.56
C GLN A 74 7.66 2.35 -21.55
N ASP A 75 8.39 3.42 -21.84
CA ASP A 75 9.43 3.96 -20.96
C ASP A 75 8.79 4.84 -19.88
N LEU A 76 8.69 4.29 -18.67
CA LEU A 76 8.07 4.99 -17.54
C LEU A 76 8.92 6.18 -17.07
N GLU A 77 10.24 6.13 -17.25
CA GLU A 77 11.13 7.23 -16.92
C GLU A 77 10.85 8.39 -17.86
N TYR A 78 10.92 8.16 -19.17
CA TYR A 78 10.61 9.15 -20.19
C TYR A 78 9.21 9.76 -20.02
N LEU A 79 8.19 8.93 -19.81
CA LEU A 79 6.82 9.44 -19.63
C LEU A 79 6.67 10.29 -18.36
N SER A 80 7.46 10.04 -17.32
CA SER A 80 7.36 10.75 -16.05
C SER A 80 8.13 12.07 -15.97
N GLU A 81 9.03 12.34 -16.92
CA GLU A 81 9.88 13.54 -16.87
C GLU A 81 9.06 14.83 -16.86
N GLY A 82 9.43 15.75 -15.96
CA GLY A 82 8.82 17.07 -15.85
C GLY A 82 7.43 17.07 -15.19
N LEU A 83 6.94 15.93 -14.71
CA LEU A 83 5.72 15.88 -13.91
C LEU A 83 5.98 16.36 -12.49
N GLU A 84 5.14 17.27 -12.03
CA GLU A 84 5.16 17.79 -10.66
C GLU A 84 3.89 17.39 -9.91
N GLY A 85 3.99 17.16 -8.59
CA GLY A 85 2.82 16.87 -7.77
C GLY A 85 3.17 16.49 -6.33
N ARG A 86 2.20 15.91 -5.62
CA ARG A 86 2.32 15.59 -4.17
C ARG A 86 2.95 14.24 -3.85
N SER A 87 3.56 13.58 -4.83
CA SER A 87 4.31 12.33 -4.64
C SER A 87 5.75 12.54 -5.05
N HIS A 88 6.68 11.93 -4.32
CA HIS A 88 8.10 11.91 -4.71
C HIS A 88 8.41 10.79 -5.70
N SER A 89 7.51 9.81 -5.85
CA SER A 89 7.65 8.74 -6.84
C SER A 89 7.22 9.22 -8.24
N PRO A 90 8.11 9.15 -9.25
CA PRO A 90 7.80 9.57 -10.61
C PRO A 90 6.71 8.71 -11.26
N VAL A 91 6.74 7.39 -11.05
CA VAL A 91 5.71 6.47 -11.59
C VAL A 91 4.37 6.67 -10.89
N ALA A 92 4.37 6.97 -9.59
CA ALA A 92 3.14 7.32 -8.88
C ALA A 92 2.52 8.61 -9.39
N LEU A 93 3.32 9.65 -9.70
CA LEU A 93 2.83 10.88 -10.32
C LEU A 93 2.29 10.62 -11.72
N LEU A 94 3.05 9.91 -12.55
CA LEU A 94 2.64 9.55 -13.91
C LEU A 94 1.29 8.82 -13.89
N PHE A 95 1.19 7.74 -13.10
CA PHE A 95 -0.01 6.92 -13.12
C PHE A 95 -1.23 7.62 -12.51
N ASP A 96 -1.05 8.42 -11.44
CA ASP A 96 -2.15 9.23 -10.89
C ASP A 96 -2.64 10.27 -11.89
N THR A 97 -1.71 10.92 -12.61
CA THR A 97 -2.02 11.94 -13.64
C THR A 97 -2.74 11.34 -14.83
N LEU A 98 -2.41 10.10 -15.24
CA LEU A 98 -3.14 9.38 -16.30
C LEU A 98 -4.53 8.90 -15.85
N LEU A 99 -4.65 8.43 -14.60
CA LEU A 99 -5.92 7.97 -14.04
C LEU A 99 -6.88 9.11 -13.72
N ARG A 100 -6.34 10.24 -13.24
CA ARG A 100 -7.10 11.37 -12.74
C ARG A 100 -6.36 12.69 -13.04
N PRO A 101 -6.41 13.17 -14.29
CA PRO A 101 -5.67 14.37 -14.69
C PRO A 101 -6.06 15.60 -13.86
N ASP A 102 -5.07 16.44 -13.53
CA ASP A 102 -5.21 17.69 -12.75
C ASP A 102 -5.89 17.57 -11.37
N THR A 103 -5.90 16.36 -10.79
CA THR A 103 -6.54 16.13 -9.49
C THR A 103 -6.03 17.05 -8.38
N ASP A 104 -4.74 17.37 -8.41
CA ASP A 104 -4.11 18.26 -7.42
C ASP A 104 -4.49 19.73 -7.59
N PHE A 105 -5.03 20.10 -8.75
CA PHE A 105 -5.56 21.43 -9.03
C PHE A 105 -7.10 21.47 -8.95
N GLY A 106 -7.73 20.38 -8.50
CA GLY A 106 -9.18 20.27 -8.42
C GLY A 106 -9.87 19.95 -9.76
N GLY A 107 -9.10 19.49 -10.75
CA GLY A 107 -9.62 19.02 -12.03
C GLY A 107 -10.62 17.87 -11.88
N THR A 108 -11.52 17.78 -12.86
CA THR A 108 -12.56 16.73 -12.94
C THR A 108 -12.49 15.95 -14.24
N ALA A 109 -11.34 16.00 -14.93
CA ALA A 109 -11.11 15.25 -16.16
C ALA A 109 -11.26 13.75 -15.91
N GLU A 110 -11.82 13.05 -16.90
CA GLU A 110 -11.86 11.59 -16.88
C GLU A 110 -10.45 11.01 -17.08
N SER A 111 -10.28 9.73 -16.74
CA SER A 111 -9.05 9.02 -17.05
C SER A 111 -8.77 9.03 -18.55
N VAL A 112 -7.50 9.24 -18.90
CA VAL A 112 -6.99 9.08 -20.27
C VAL A 112 -6.58 7.63 -20.57
N LEU A 113 -6.89 6.69 -19.67
CA LEU A 113 -6.57 5.28 -19.84
C LEU A 113 -7.80 4.48 -20.28
N THR A 114 -7.55 3.49 -21.12
CA THR A 114 -8.47 2.38 -21.41
C THR A 114 -7.82 1.06 -21.00
N TRP A 115 -8.63 0.05 -20.70
CA TRP A 115 -8.17 -1.20 -20.07
C TRP A 115 -8.57 -2.41 -20.88
N TRP A 116 -7.60 -3.21 -21.27
CA TRP A 116 -7.81 -4.45 -22.02
C TRP A 116 -7.39 -5.66 -21.19
N HIS A 117 -8.12 -6.77 -21.31
CA HIS A 117 -7.79 -8.00 -20.60
C HIS A 117 -7.07 -8.98 -21.54
N GLU A 118 -5.76 -9.10 -21.35
CA GLU A 118 -4.83 -9.88 -22.17
C GLU A 118 -4.35 -11.12 -21.41
N THR A 119 -5.01 -12.25 -21.66
CA THR A 119 -4.72 -13.51 -20.95
C THR A 119 -3.30 -14.06 -21.16
N ASN A 120 -2.65 -13.71 -22.26
CA ASN A 120 -1.26 -14.06 -22.57
C ASN A 120 -0.23 -13.30 -21.71
N ARG A 121 -0.64 -12.23 -21.02
CA ARG A 121 0.21 -11.44 -20.12
C ARG A 121 0.01 -11.78 -18.64
N VAL A 122 -0.77 -12.81 -18.33
CA VAL A 122 -1.02 -13.22 -16.94
C VAL A 122 0.26 -13.76 -16.32
N ILE A 123 0.66 -13.19 -15.18
CA ILE A 123 1.71 -13.73 -14.31
C ILE A 123 1.03 -14.43 -13.13
N PRO A 124 1.18 -15.77 -12.98
CA PRO A 124 0.58 -16.49 -11.86
C PRO A 124 1.06 -15.92 -10.51
N HIS A 125 0.13 -15.57 -9.62
CA HIS A 125 0.50 -14.95 -8.36
C HIS A 125 -0.48 -15.28 -7.23
N LEU A 126 -0.05 -15.04 -5.99
CA LEU A 126 -0.85 -15.25 -4.80
C LEU A 126 -0.73 -14.06 -3.86
N VAL A 127 -1.88 -13.49 -3.47
CA VAL A 127 -1.99 -12.40 -2.50
C VAL A 127 -2.34 -12.96 -1.14
N LEU A 128 -1.49 -12.71 -0.15
CA LEU A 128 -1.65 -13.14 1.22
C LEU A 128 -2.02 -11.96 2.11
N GLY A 129 -2.96 -12.14 3.03
CA GLY A 129 -3.26 -11.10 4.01
C GLY A 129 -4.19 -11.58 5.12
N ARG A 130 -4.05 -10.97 6.30
CA ARG A 130 -4.81 -11.34 7.50
C ARG A 130 -6.30 -11.03 7.35
N ASN A 131 -6.62 -9.89 6.77
CA ASN A 131 -7.99 -9.39 6.65
C ASN A 131 -8.63 -9.83 5.32
N PRO A 132 -9.91 -9.54 5.05
CA PRO A 132 -10.45 -9.59 3.69
C PRO A 132 -9.77 -8.55 2.76
N PRO A 133 -10.02 -8.60 1.43
CA PRO A 133 -9.48 -7.60 0.52
C PRO A 133 -9.81 -6.18 0.97
N GLY A 134 -8.79 -5.32 0.99
CA GLY A 134 -8.83 -3.98 1.60
C GLY A 134 -7.88 -3.85 2.78
N GLY A 135 -7.37 -4.96 3.33
CA GLY A 135 -6.28 -4.93 4.30
C GLY A 135 -6.63 -4.13 5.57
N ALA A 136 -5.84 -3.10 5.89
CA ALA A 136 -5.99 -2.31 7.10
C ALA A 136 -7.35 -1.59 7.24
N TRP A 137 -8.08 -1.35 6.15
CA TRP A 137 -9.40 -0.71 6.19
C TRP A 137 -10.44 -1.51 6.99
N HIS A 138 -10.25 -2.82 7.15
CA HIS A 138 -11.10 -3.67 8.00
C HIS A 138 -10.82 -3.52 9.50
N SER A 139 -9.67 -2.93 9.86
CA SER A 139 -9.26 -2.70 11.24
C SER A 139 -9.58 -1.28 11.72
N ILE A 140 -10.14 -0.44 10.85
CA ILE A 140 -10.56 0.93 11.15
C ILE A 140 -12.06 0.91 11.47
N GLU A 141 -12.48 1.67 12.47
CA GLU A 141 -13.90 1.79 12.81
C GLU A 141 -14.69 2.27 11.59
N GLY A 142 -15.74 1.53 11.22
CA GLY A 142 -16.46 1.73 9.96
C GLY A 142 -17.04 3.14 9.79
N SER A 143 -17.41 3.81 10.88
CA SER A 143 -17.95 5.17 10.90
C SER A 143 -16.91 6.26 10.62
N MET A 144 -15.62 5.95 10.77
CA MET A 144 -14.54 6.92 10.51
C MET A 144 -14.52 7.29 9.03
N ILE A 145 -14.30 8.56 8.76
CA ILE A 145 -14.25 9.11 7.39
C ILE A 145 -12.81 9.30 6.93
N THR A 146 -12.61 9.23 5.63
CA THR A 146 -11.31 9.49 5.03
C THR A 146 -10.84 10.91 5.19
N LEU A 147 -9.53 11.05 5.25
CA LEU A 147 -8.86 12.35 5.18
C LEU A 147 -8.86 12.86 3.73
N SER A 148 -8.45 12.02 2.78
CA SER A 148 -8.52 12.37 1.36
C SER A 148 -9.93 12.23 0.82
N ARG A 149 -10.18 12.80 -0.36
CA ARG A 149 -11.48 12.65 -1.05
C ARG A 149 -11.77 11.17 -1.31
N GLY A 150 -13.03 10.76 -1.13
CA GLY A 150 -13.46 9.39 -1.33
C GLY A 150 -13.22 8.90 -2.76
N GLU A 151 -13.37 9.79 -3.76
CA GLU A 151 -13.07 9.49 -5.17
C GLU A 151 -11.60 9.06 -5.40
N TRP A 152 -10.67 9.51 -4.53
CA TRP A 152 -9.24 9.15 -4.62
C TRP A 152 -8.92 7.80 -4.00
N MET A 153 -9.91 7.14 -3.38
CA MET A 153 -9.79 5.79 -2.84
C MET A 153 -10.09 4.71 -3.90
N GLY A 154 -10.51 5.12 -5.10
CA GLY A 154 -10.77 4.21 -6.21
C GLY A 154 -9.48 3.57 -6.75
N LEU A 155 -9.62 2.31 -7.14
CA LEU A 155 -8.66 1.54 -7.93
C LEU A 155 -8.97 1.66 -9.43
N PRO A 156 -8.04 1.26 -10.32
CA PRO A 156 -8.18 1.47 -11.76
C PRO A 156 -9.38 0.72 -12.35
N ASP A 157 -9.95 1.22 -13.45
CA ASP A 157 -11.01 0.56 -14.22
C ASP A 157 -12.34 0.26 -13.46
N LEU A 158 -12.51 0.76 -12.23
CA LEU A 158 -13.79 0.72 -11.52
C LEU A 158 -13.90 1.91 -10.57
N GLN A 159 -14.56 2.98 -11.00
CA GLN A 159 -14.61 4.21 -10.22
C GLN A 159 -15.38 4.04 -8.89
N PHE A 160 -14.78 4.50 -7.80
CA PHE A 160 -15.39 4.48 -6.47
C PHE A 160 -16.73 5.22 -6.43
N LYS A 161 -16.79 6.38 -7.10
CA LYS A 161 -17.97 7.24 -7.16
C LYS A 161 -19.18 6.51 -7.76
N ASP A 162 -18.96 5.79 -8.86
CA ASP A 162 -20.03 5.09 -9.56
C ASP A 162 -20.52 3.88 -8.76
N TRP A 163 -19.59 3.16 -8.11
CA TRP A 163 -19.95 2.09 -7.17
C TRP A 163 -20.80 2.61 -6.00
N LEU A 164 -20.44 3.75 -5.41
CA LEU A 164 -21.19 4.34 -4.30
C LEU A 164 -22.59 4.79 -4.73
N ARG A 165 -22.71 5.38 -5.93
CA ARG A 165 -23.98 5.76 -6.55
C ARG A 165 -24.91 4.55 -6.76
N GLN A 166 -24.37 3.42 -7.21
CA GLN A 166 -25.14 2.17 -7.36
C GLN A 166 -25.69 1.66 -6.03
N LYS A 167 -25.00 1.93 -4.91
CA LYS A 167 -25.45 1.61 -3.56
C LYS A 167 -26.45 2.62 -2.97
N ARG A 168 -26.87 3.64 -3.75
CA ARG A 168 -27.71 4.76 -3.29
C ARG A 168 -27.13 5.48 -2.07
N ARG A 169 -25.80 5.48 -1.95
CA ARG A 169 -25.04 6.22 -0.95
C ARG A 169 -24.36 7.43 -1.61
N GLY A 170 -24.14 8.48 -0.84
CA GLY A 170 -23.45 9.69 -1.29
C GLY A 170 -22.21 9.96 -0.46
N LEU A 171 -21.25 10.70 -1.03
CA LEU A 171 -20.10 11.19 -0.28
C LEU A 171 -20.53 12.37 0.59
N ARG A 172 -20.33 12.28 1.91
CA ARG A 172 -20.52 13.43 2.81
C ARG A 172 -19.26 14.28 2.78
N ASN A 173 -19.37 15.56 2.41
CA ASN A 173 -18.21 16.46 2.26
C ASN A 173 -17.09 15.89 1.37
N ASN A 174 -17.46 15.16 0.31
CA ASN A 174 -16.53 14.45 -0.58
C ASN A 174 -15.66 13.38 0.11
N ARG A 175 -15.97 12.95 1.34
CA ARG A 175 -15.26 11.89 2.07
C ARG A 175 -16.06 10.59 2.04
N ALA A 176 -15.34 9.47 2.09
CA ALA A 176 -15.92 8.14 2.20
C ALA A 176 -15.73 7.61 3.63
N THR A 177 -16.59 6.70 4.06
CA THR A 177 -16.37 5.99 5.33
C THR A 177 -15.36 4.85 5.14
N ALA A 178 -14.70 4.43 6.23
CA ALA A 178 -13.81 3.27 6.21
C ALA A 178 -14.57 2.00 5.81
N GLU A 179 -15.83 1.88 6.24
CA GLU A 179 -16.73 0.79 5.82
C GLU A 179 -16.96 0.79 4.31
N ASP A 180 -17.30 1.95 3.72
CA ASP A 180 -17.52 2.05 2.26
C ASP A 180 -16.27 1.61 1.48
N ILE A 181 -15.08 1.97 1.96
CA ILE A 181 -13.81 1.61 1.32
C ILE A 181 -13.51 0.12 1.44
N ALA A 182 -13.68 -0.45 2.63
CA ALA A 182 -13.52 -1.87 2.85
C ALA A 182 -14.48 -2.71 1.99
N GLN A 183 -15.73 -2.27 1.85
CA GLN A 183 -16.72 -2.91 0.97
C GLN A 183 -16.39 -2.73 -0.51
N TYR A 184 -15.92 -1.54 -0.92
CA TYR A 184 -15.52 -1.27 -2.29
C TYR A 184 -14.36 -2.18 -2.72
N TYR A 185 -13.32 -2.35 -1.91
CA TYR A 185 -12.17 -3.20 -2.28
C TYR A 185 -12.55 -4.69 -2.38
N GLN A 186 -13.41 -5.19 -1.50
CA GLN A 186 -13.95 -6.54 -1.64
C GLN A 186 -14.77 -6.67 -2.93
N HIS A 187 -15.62 -5.69 -3.22
CA HIS A 187 -16.40 -5.65 -4.46
C HIS A 187 -15.49 -5.58 -5.68
N TYR A 188 -14.42 -4.80 -5.65
CA TYR A 188 -13.45 -4.67 -6.74
C TYR A 188 -12.81 -6.02 -7.08
N VAL A 189 -12.26 -6.71 -6.06
CA VAL A 189 -11.66 -8.05 -6.23
C VAL A 189 -12.68 -9.04 -6.81
N MET A 190 -13.93 -8.97 -6.35
CA MET A 190 -15.01 -9.81 -6.88
C MET A 190 -15.37 -9.48 -8.34
N LYS A 191 -15.58 -8.20 -8.64
CA LYS A 191 -16.05 -7.70 -9.94
C LYS A 191 -15.01 -7.90 -11.04
N LYS A 192 -13.72 -7.85 -10.70
CA LYS A 192 -12.58 -8.10 -11.59
C LYS A 192 -12.12 -9.57 -11.63
N GLY A 193 -12.85 -10.49 -10.98
CA GLY A 193 -12.53 -11.92 -11.03
C GLY A 193 -11.18 -12.32 -10.40
N LEU A 194 -10.70 -11.53 -9.44
CA LEU A 194 -9.37 -11.70 -8.85
C LEU A 194 -9.35 -12.68 -7.66
N GLN A 195 -10.52 -13.08 -7.14
CA GLN A 195 -10.64 -13.87 -5.89
C GLN A 195 -9.75 -15.11 -5.85
N LYS A 196 -9.57 -15.78 -7.01
CA LYS A 196 -8.74 -16.99 -7.14
C LYS A 196 -7.29 -16.79 -6.66
N ASN A 197 -6.78 -15.56 -6.80
CA ASN A 197 -5.42 -15.18 -6.45
C ASN A 197 -5.29 -14.75 -4.97
N PHE A 198 -6.37 -14.68 -4.19
CA PHE A 198 -6.33 -14.21 -2.80
C PHE A 198 -6.43 -15.38 -1.81
N ARG A 199 -5.61 -15.34 -0.77
CA ARG A 199 -5.72 -16.17 0.44
C ARG A 199 -5.79 -15.24 1.65
N CYS A 200 -7.02 -14.89 2.00
CA CYS A 200 -7.33 -14.07 3.17
C CYS A 200 -7.23 -14.91 4.45
N GLY A 201 -7.13 -14.26 5.62
CA GLY A 201 -6.91 -14.95 6.88
C GLY A 201 -5.49 -15.54 7.03
N THR A 202 -4.55 -15.15 6.16
CA THR A 202 -3.18 -15.69 6.17
C THR A 202 -2.21 -14.67 6.76
N VAL A 203 -1.36 -15.13 7.68
CA VAL A 203 -0.27 -14.34 8.26
C VAL A 203 1.04 -14.99 7.84
N VAL A 204 1.89 -14.22 7.15
CA VAL A 204 3.25 -14.66 6.84
C VAL A 204 4.10 -14.50 8.09
N THR A 205 4.79 -15.57 8.48
CA THR A 205 5.60 -15.63 9.70
C THR A 205 7.10 -15.61 9.42
N SER A 206 7.52 -16.02 8.21
CA SER A 206 8.92 -15.98 7.79
C SER A 206 9.01 -15.92 6.27
N VAL A 207 9.90 -15.07 5.77
CA VAL A 207 10.37 -15.04 4.38
C VAL A 207 11.88 -15.12 4.44
N ARG A 208 12.44 -16.09 3.72
CA ARG A 208 13.89 -16.29 3.62
C ARG A 208 14.24 -16.78 2.24
N LYS A 209 15.44 -16.42 1.77
CA LYS A 209 16.03 -17.07 0.61
C LYS A 209 16.30 -18.53 0.93
N VAL A 210 15.93 -19.40 0.02
CA VAL A 210 16.22 -20.83 0.07
C VAL A 210 16.95 -21.22 -1.21
N SER A 211 18.00 -22.02 -1.11
CA SER A 211 18.61 -22.63 -2.29
C SER A 211 17.67 -23.70 -2.85
N ALA A 212 17.71 -23.97 -4.16
CA ALA A 212 16.88 -25.01 -4.78
C ALA A 212 17.05 -26.38 -4.12
N GLU A 213 18.24 -26.69 -3.60
CA GLU A 213 18.58 -27.93 -2.89
C GLU A 213 17.95 -27.99 -1.48
N SER A 214 17.78 -26.85 -0.81
CA SER A 214 17.21 -26.77 0.54
C SER A 214 15.69 -26.96 0.59
N ILE A 215 14.99 -26.74 -0.53
CA ILE A 215 13.52 -26.89 -0.64
C ILE A 215 13.09 -28.35 -0.37
N PHE A 216 13.91 -29.33 -0.75
CA PHE A 216 13.62 -30.76 -0.55
C PHE A 216 13.77 -31.23 0.90
N ASN A 217 14.55 -30.51 1.71
CA ASN A 217 14.87 -30.90 3.10
C ASN A 217 14.02 -30.16 4.15
N HIS A 218 13.24 -29.15 3.73
CA HIS A 218 12.50 -28.25 4.63
C HIS A 218 11.04 -28.68 4.92
N ALA A 219 10.60 -29.86 4.48
CA ALA A 219 9.25 -30.38 4.77
C ALA A 219 9.10 -30.96 6.20
N GLN A 220 10.15 -30.95 7.02
CA GLN A 220 10.14 -31.35 8.44
C GLN A 220 11.07 -30.44 9.23
N LYS A 221 10.57 -29.86 10.34
CA LYS A 221 11.17 -28.88 11.29
C LYS A 221 10.84 -27.41 10.98
N ASP A 222 10.41 -26.54 11.91
CA ASP A 222 10.26 -26.59 13.37
C ASP A 222 9.25 -25.49 13.80
N LEU A 223 8.70 -25.64 15.01
CA LEU A 223 7.98 -24.63 15.80
C LEU A 223 8.83 -24.25 17.04
N GLN A 224 8.55 -23.07 17.62
CA GLN A 224 9.07 -22.43 18.85
C GLN A 224 10.27 -21.46 18.64
N GLU A 225 10.37 -20.26 19.24
CA GLU A 225 9.62 -19.53 20.29
C GLU A 225 10.04 -18.02 20.33
N LYS A 226 9.18 -17.15 20.91
CA LYS A 226 9.34 -15.91 21.76
C LYS A 226 10.63 -15.02 21.71
N SER A 227 10.71 -13.73 22.11
CA SER A 227 9.82 -12.62 22.56
C SER A 227 10.63 -11.29 22.61
N ASP A 228 9.91 -10.16 22.68
CA ASP A 228 10.20 -8.82 23.28
C ASP A 228 11.43 -7.95 22.90
N SER A 229 11.19 -6.70 22.47
CA SER A 229 11.18 -5.50 23.36
C SER A 229 11.20 -4.17 22.58
N LEU A 230 10.82 -3.09 23.29
CA LEU A 230 10.50 -1.73 22.85
C LEU A 230 11.69 -0.91 22.35
N TRP A 231 11.44 0.00 21.40
CA TRP A 231 12.36 1.08 21.03
C TRP A 231 11.71 2.46 21.14
N ASN A 232 12.49 3.39 21.69
CA ASN A 232 12.18 4.81 21.86
C ASN A 232 12.42 5.58 20.57
N PHE A 233 11.56 6.57 20.29
CA PHE A 233 11.68 7.46 19.15
C PHE A 233 12.31 8.79 19.55
N THR A 234 13.25 9.29 18.76
CA THR A 234 13.64 10.70 18.70
C THR A 234 12.88 11.36 17.55
N GLU A 235 12.24 12.49 17.83
CA GLU A 235 11.54 13.31 16.83
C GLU A 235 12.45 14.44 16.36
N GLU A 236 12.85 14.39 15.09
CA GLU A 236 13.17 15.59 14.32
C GLU A 236 12.41 15.58 12.99
N ASN A 237 12.07 16.80 12.57
CA ASN A 237 11.43 17.22 11.32
C ASN A 237 9.90 17.05 11.23
N MET A 238 9.22 18.04 11.80
CA MET A 238 7.85 18.44 11.48
C MET A 238 7.83 19.22 10.15
N GLU A 239 7.92 18.52 9.02
CA GLU A 239 7.40 19.06 7.75
C GLU A 239 6.00 18.49 7.52
N VAL A 240 5.01 19.01 8.25
CA VAL A 240 3.61 18.62 8.07
C VAL A 240 2.79 19.89 7.88
N PHE A 241 1.93 19.84 6.86
CA PHE A 241 0.92 20.84 6.45
C PHE A 241 1.30 21.80 5.31
N LYS A 242 1.61 21.24 4.13
CA LYS A 242 1.33 21.90 2.83
C LYS A 242 0.12 21.25 2.13
N LEU A 243 -0.99 21.06 2.85
CA LEU A 243 -2.25 20.63 2.22
C LEU A 243 -3.00 21.88 1.70
N PRO A 244 -3.61 21.86 0.51
CA PRO A 244 -4.38 23.01 0.02
C PRO A 244 -5.59 23.32 0.91
N LYS A 245 -5.69 24.57 1.42
CA LYS A 245 -6.79 25.00 2.32
C LYS A 245 -8.18 24.80 1.73
N VAL A 246 -8.32 24.95 0.41
CA VAL A 246 -9.59 24.75 -0.31
C VAL A 246 -10.06 23.29 -0.21
N MET A 247 -9.14 22.33 -0.24
CA MET A 247 -9.48 20.90 -0.21
C MET A 247 -9.60 20.32 1.21
N TYR A 248 -8.90 20.94 2.17
CA TYR A 248 -8.79 20.48 3.56
C TYR A 248 -9.05 21.61 4.57
N PRO A 249 -10.20 22.32 4.50
CA PRO A 249 -10.49 23.43 5.41
C PRO A 249 -10.54 22.97 6.88
N GLU A 250 -11.02 21.76 7.14
CA GLU A 250 -11.08 21.15 8.47
C GLU A 250 -9.69 21.00 9.11
N TYR A 251 -8.68 20.61 8.33
CA TYR A 251 -7.30 20.48 8.79
C TYR A 251 -6.68 21.80 9.17
N HIS A 252 -6.92 22.82 8.35
CA HIS A 252 -6.44 24.16 8.64
C HIS A 252 -7.10 24.69 9.90
N LYS A 253 -8.37 24.35 10.15
CA LYS A 253 -9.06 24.70 11.39
C LYS A 253 -8.45 23.99 12.60
N VAL A 254 -8.20 22.69 12.53
CA VAL A 254 -7.53 21.95 13.63
C VAL A 254 -6.13 22.50 13.89
N HIS A 255 -5.34 22.73 12.84
CA HIS A 255 -4.00 23.31 12.97
C HIS A 255 -4.03 24.73 13.53
N GLN A 256 -5.03 25.54 13.15
CA GLN A 256 -5.29 26.84 13.76
C GLN A 256 -5.60 26.69 15.27
N MET A 257 -6.49 25.78 15.66
CA MET A 257 -6.79 25.49 17.07
C MET A 257 -5.54 25.04 17.84
N MET A 258 -4.72 24.17 17.25
CA MET A 258 -3.46 23.68 17.85
C MET A 258 -2.48 24.82 18.16
N LYS A 259 -2.46 25.87 17.32
CA LYS A 259 -1.58 27.04 17.46
C LYS A 259 -2.15 28.10 18.40
N GLU A 260 -3.44 28.41 18.26
CA GLU A 260 -4.09 29.52 18.98
C GLU A 260 -4.49 29.17 20.41
N GLN A 261 -4.52 27.87 20.77
CA GLN A 261 -4.99 27.41 22.08
C GLN A 261 -4.10 26.35 22.72
N SER A 262 -2.87 26.79 23.05
CA SER A 262 -1.97 26.06 23.95
C SER A 262 -2.44 26.17 25.39
N ALA A 263 -2.15 25.18 26.25
CA ALA A 263 -2.46 25.24 27.69
C ALA A 263 -1.88 26.47 28.44
N ALA A 264 -0.98 27.22 27.80
CA ALA A 264 -0.43 28.48 28.31
C ALA A 264 -1.30 29.73 28.00
N CYS A 265 -2.30 29.64 27.11
CA CYS A 265 -3.13 30.77 26.69
C CYS A 265 -4.61 30.38 26.60
N SER A 266 -5.49 31.21 27.16
CA SER A 266 -6.94 31.08 26.99
C SER A 266 -7.31 31.43 25.54
N GLY A 267 -7.41 30.40 24.69
CA GLY A 267 -7.86 30.53 23.31
C GLY A 267 -9.38 30.63 23.20
N PRO A 268 -9.91 30.92 22.00
CA PRO A 268 -11.33 31.17 21.77
C PRO A 268 -12.19 29.89 21.68
N TYR A 269 -11.62 28.68 21.80
CA TYR A 269 -12.32 27.41 21.61
C TYR A 269 -12.66 26.74 22.94
N ASP A 270 -13.93 26.78 23.33
CA ASP A 270 -14.38 26.06 24.52
C ASP A 270 -14.13 24.54 24.39
N CYS A 271 -13.65 23.92 25.48
CA CYS A 271 -13.41 22.48 25.59
C CYS A 271 -12.24 21.89 24.75
N TYR A 272 -11.38 22.71 24.15
CA TYR A 272 -10.15 22.25 23.48
C TYR A 272 -8.90 22.74 24.19
N VAL A 273 -7.91 21.87 24.39
CA VAL A 273 -6.61 22.22 24.95
C VAL A 273 -5.52 21.50 24.16
N SER A 274 -4.64 22.28 23.52
CA SER A 274 -3.43 21.76 22.86
C SER A 274 -2.26 21.70 23.86
N LEU A 275 -1.52 20.60 23.82
CA LEU A 275 -0.31 20.37 24.63
C LEU A 275 0.86 20.04 23.70
N PRO A 276 1.39 21.02 22.94
CA PRO A 276 2.55 20.79 22.08
C PRO A 276 3.78 20.40 22.91
N GLU A 277 4.69 19.62 22.33
CA GLU A 277 5.92 19.17 23.00
C GLU A 277 5.67 18.38 24.30
N HIS A 278 4.54 17.68 24.38
CA HIS A 278 4.24 16.73 25.44
C HIS A 278 4.16 15.31 24.89
N HIS A 279 4.53 14.32 25.71
CA HIS A 279 4.32 12.90 25.42
C HIS A 279 3.59 12.20 26.56
N VAL A 280 2.90 11.11 26.24
CA VAL A 280 2.18 10.29 27.21
C VAL A 280 3.15 9.33 27.89
N LEU A 281 3.24 9.38 29.21
CA LEU A 281 4.03 8.45 30.01
C LEU A 281 3.23 7.19 30.38
N SER A 282 1.98 7.36 30.85
CA SER A 282 1.15 6.22 31.25
C SER A 282 -0.34 6.55 31.34
N PHE A 283 -1.15 5.49 31.21
CA PHE A 283 -2.57 5.50 31.53
C PHE A 283 -2.81 4.68 32.81
N GLY A 284 -3.26 5.35 33.87
CA GLY A 284 -3.57 4.75 35.16
C GLY A 284 -4.96 4.11 35.20
N LYS A 285 -5.10 3.04 35.98
CA LYS A 285 -6.40 2.36 36.23
C LYS A 285 -7.45 3.28 36.87
N ASP A 286 -7.00 4.36 37.51
CA ASP A 286 -7.82 5.37 38.17
C ASP A 286 -8.28 6.51 37.24
N LYS A 287 -8.31 6.26 35.92
CA LYS A 287 -8.72 7.23 34.90
C LYS A 287 -7.81 8.46 34.87
N LYS A 288 -6.53 8.28 35.16
CA LYS A 288 -5.51 9.33 35.05
C LYS A 288 -4.57 9.08 33.87
N CYS A 289 -4.21 10.15 33.19
CA CYS A 289 -3.17 10.18 32.16
C CYS A 289 -2.02 11.04 32.67
N ILE A 290 -0.80 10.52 32.62
CA ILE A 290 0.39 11.28 32.97
C ILE A 290 1.06 11.73 31.67
N LEU A 291 1.17 13.04 31.50
CA LEU A 291 1.86 13.67 30.38
C LEU A 291 3.15 14.31 30.90
N GLN A 292 4.20 14.29 30.08
CA GLN A 292 5.46 14.97 30.37
C GLN A 292 5.81 15.95 29.25
N ASP A 293 6.19 17.17 29.62
CA ASP A 293 6.67 18.19 28.68
C ASP A 293 8.15 18.01 28.32
N LYS A 294 8.66 18.79 27.36
CA LYS A 294 10.07 18.77 26.94
C LYS A 294 11.10 19.08 28.04
N ASN A 295 10.69 19.77 29.11
CA ASN A 295 11.57 20.11 30.24
C ASN A 295 11.52 19.02 31.33
N GLY A 296 10.76 17.96 31.11
CA GLY A 296 10.59 16.86 32.05
C GLY A 296 9.47 17.06 33.08
N TYR A 297 8.74 18.18 33.06
CA TYR A 297 7.64 18.41 33.99
C TYR A 297 6.47 17.49 33.68
N GLN A 298 5.99 16.80 34.71
CA GLN A 298 4.88 15.87 34.60
C GLN A 298 3.59 16.52 35.08
N LYS A 299 2.52 16.29 34.33
CA LYS A 299 1.18 16.75 34.68
C LYS A 299 0.18 15.62 34.54
N VAL A 300 -0.72 15.55 35.52
CA VAL A 300 -1.71 14.48 35.64
C VAL A 300 -3.08 15.01 35.23
N TYR A 301 -3.70 14.33 34.28
CA TYR A 301 -5.02 14.66 33.75
C TYR A 301 -6.00 13.55 34.08
N LYS A 302 -7.20 13.90 34.57
CA LYS A 302 -8.30 12.96 34.70
C LYS A 302 -8.99 12.83 33.34
N ILE A 303 -9.06 11.62 32.82
CA ILE A 303 -9.62 11.33 31.49
C ILE A 303 -10.73 10.29 31.58
N SER A 304 -11.78 10.42 30.78
CA SER A 304 -12.80 9.38 30.63
C SER A 304 -12.48 8.41 29.50
N MET A 305 -11.71 8.88 28.50
CA MET A 305 -11.35 8.16 27.29
C MET A 305 -10.01 8.70 26.75
N ALA A 306 -9.23 7.84 26.10
CA ALA A 306 -8.05 8.23 25.33
C ALA A 306 -8.15 7.63 23.92
N LEU A 307 -7.87 8.45 22.90
CA LEU A 307 -7.83 8.04 21.50
C LEU A 307 -6.40 8.23 20.99
N VAL A 308 -5.70 7.13 20.67
CA VAL A 308 -4.32 7.17 20.18
C VAL A 308 -4.32 7.20 18.65
N LEU A 309 -3.99 8.36 18.07
CA LEU A 309 -4.10 8.62 16.63
C LEU A 309 -2.73 9.00 16.02
N THR A 310 -1.68 8.25 16.39
CA THR A 310 -0.27 8.52 16.01
C THR A 310 0.17 7.84 14.71
N GLY A 311 -0.76 7.22 13.98
CA GLY A 311 -0.47 6.45 12.77
C GLY A 311 -0.13 4.99 13.05
N SER A 312 0.53 4.34 12.10
CA SER A 312 0.88 2.92 12.17
C SER A 312 2.25 2.67 11.56
N ASN A 313 3.03 1.77 12.17
CA ASN A 313 4.27 1.26 11.60
C ASN A 313 4.04 -0.09 10.92
N PRO A 314 4.78 -0.41 9.84
CA PRO A 314 4.72 -1.71 9.22
C PRO A 314 5.26 -2.78 10.20
N ASN A 315 4.65 -3.96 10.19
CA ASN A 315 5.20 -5.12 10.88
C ASN A 315 5.96 -5.98 9.87
N LEU A 316 7.28 -5.93 9.94
CA LEU A 316 8.20 -6.67 9.09
C LEU A 316 8.94 -7.80 9.83
N SER A 317 8.43 -8.23 10.99
CA SER A 317 9.06 -9.31 11.80
C SER A 317 9.17 -10.67 11.11
N PHE A 318 8.49 -10.85 9.98
CA PHE A 318 8.63 -12.03 9.12
C PHE A 318 9.86 -11.96 8.21
N LEU A 319 10.54 -10.82 8.11
CA LEU A 319 11.79 -10.65 7.38
C LEU A 319 13.00 -10.78 8.33
N PRO A 320 14.16 -11.24 7.84
CA PRO A 320 15.41 -11.14 8.57
C PRO A 320 15.66 -9.69 9.04
N ASN A 321 16.16 -9.52 10.26
CA ASN A 321 16.44 -8.22 10.87
C ASN A 321 15.28 -7.21 10.78
N ASN A 322 14.03 -7.68 10.77
CA ASN A 322 12.84 -6.84 10.57
C ASN A 322 12.88 -5.97 9.29
N GLY A 323 13.66 -6.39 8.28
CA GLY A 323 13.84 -5.65 7.03
C GLY A 323 14.70 -4.39 7.13
N ILE A 324 15.46 -4.20 8.22
CA ILE A 324 16.39 -3.05 8.39
C ILE A 324 17.38 -2.98 7.23
N ASP A 325 17.92 -4.13 6.81
CA ASP A 325 18.89 -4.24 5.69
C ASP A 325 18.30 -3.85 4.32
N LEU A 326 16.99 -3.60 4.25
CA LEU A 326 16.30 -3.17 3.02
C LEU A 326 15.99 -1.66 3.04
N ALA A 327 16.21 -0.95 4.15
CA ALA A 327 15.88 0.46 4.29
C ALA A 327 16.92 1.36 3.58
N MET A 328 16.55 2.61 3.28
CA MET A 328 17.47 3.62 2.74
C MET A 328 18.68 3.85 3.66
N ASP A 329 18.44 3.90 4.97
CA ASP A 329 19.45 3.87 6.01
C ASP A 329 19.38 2.52 6.74
N CYS A 330 20.36 1.65 6.47
CA CYS A 330 20.45 0.30 7.02
C CYS A 330 20.84 0.26 8.52
N ASP A 331 21.12 1.40 9.15
CA ASP A 331 21.36 1.47 10.60
C ASP A 331 20.08 1.84 11.38
N GLN A 332 19.00 2.17 10.68
CA GLN A 332 17.74 2.63 11.27
C GLN A 332 16.56 1.71 10.94
N PRO A 333 15.56 1.57 11.84
CA PRO A 333 14.35 0.82 11.54
C PRO A 333 13.59 1.34 10.31
N VAL A 334 12.95 0.42 9.58
CA VAL A 334 12.07 0.79 8.46
C VAL A 334 10.93 1.69 8.96
N ASN A 335 10.80 2.85 8.32
CA ASN A 335 9.74 3.81 8.59
C ASN A 335 9.17 4.37 7.27
N PRO A 336 7.86 4.21 6.99
CA PRO A 336 7.21 4.67 5.75
C PRO A 336 7.37 6.14 5.35
N LYS A 337 7.79 7.01 6.28
CA LYS A 337 7.94 8.45 6.03
C LYS A 337 9.39 8.92 6.13
N ARG A 338 10.16 8.36 7.06
CA ARG A 338 11.52 8.83 7.37
C ARG A 338 12.62 7.92 6.84
N ASN A 339 12.36 6.62 6.76
CA ASN A 339 13.33 5.62 6.33
C ASN A 339 12.62 4.45 5.62
N PRO A 340 11.95 4.69 4.47
CA PRO A 340 11.30 3.64 3.69
C PRO A 340 12.31 2.58 3.21
N ILE A 341 11.78 1.47 2.69
CA ILE A 341 12.57 0.49 1.95
C ILE A 341 13.14 1.16 0.70
N ASP A 342 14.45 0.97 0.48
CA ASP A 342 15.15 1.49 -0.68
C ASP A 342 14.78 0.69 -1.93
N VAL A 343 14.19 1.36 -2.91
CA VAL A 343 13.71 0.76 -4.14
C VAL A 343 14.13 1.57 -5.35
N ASP A 344 14.34 0.89 -6.47
CA ASP A 344 14.49 1.56 -7.76
C ASP A 344 13.19 2.32 -8.12
N PRO A 345 13.27 3.61 -8.49
CA PRO A 345 12.10 4.47 -8.64
C PRO A 345 11.17 4.08 -9.80
N PHE A 346 11.64 3.30 -10.76
CA PHE A 346 10.89 2.93 -11.98
C PHE A 346 10.44 1.47 -12.03
N THR A 347 10.99 0.62 -11.17
CA THR A 347 10.66 -0.81 -11.07
C THR A 347 10.13 -1.22 -9.71
N TYR A 348 10.37 -0.41 -8.66
CA TYR A 348 10.04 -0.69 -7.26
C TYR A 348 10.70 -1.97 -6.70
N GLU A 349 11.73 -2.48 -7.39
CA GLU A 349 12.57 -3.58 -6.91
C GLU A 349 13.49 -3.05 -5.81
N CYS A 350 13.63 -3.80 -4.72
CA CYS A 350 14.54 -3.43 -3.64
C CYS A 350 15.98 -3.37 -4.16
N THR A 351 16.68 -2.27 -3.91
CA THR A 351 18.05 -2.06 -4.39
C THR A 351 19.02 -3.08 -3.78
N GLN A 352 18.76 -3.47 -2.53
CA GLN A 352 19.57 -4.42 -1.78
C GLN A 352 19.22 -5.88 -2.06
N GLU A 353 18.08 -6.16 -2.69
CA GLU A 353 17.54 -7.52 -2.79
C GLU A 353 16.79 -7.80 -4.10
N LYS A 354 17.49 -8.42 -5.06
CA LYS A 354 16.94 -8.74 -6.38
C LYS A 354 15.78 -9.75 -6.28
N GLY A 355 14.68 -9.44 -6.97
CA GLY A 355 13.46 -10.23 -6.98
C GLY A 355 12.54 -9.94 -5.78
N LEU A 356 12.96 -9.10 -4.84
CA LEU A 356 12.11 -8.55 -3.80
C LEU A 356 11.65 -7.15 -4.22
N TYR A 357 10.38 -6.84 -3.96
CA TYR A 357 9.78 -5.56 -4.31
C TYR A 357 9.04 -5.01 -3.09
N ALA A 358 9.05 -3.69 -2.91
CA ALA A 358 8.29 -3.01 -1.86
C ALA A 358 7.30 -2.02 -2.47
N LEU A 359 6.10 -1.92 -1.91
CA LEU A 359 4.99 -1.15 -2.48
C LEU A 359 4.23 -0.37 -1.40
N GLY A 360 3.58 0.71 -1.81
CA GLY A 360 2.77 1.52 -0.90
C GLY A 360 3.62 2.19 0.17
N PRO A 361 3.15 2.26 1.43
CA PRO A 361 3.88 2.95 2.49
C PRO A 361 5.30 2.41 2.72
N LEU A 362 5.57 1.13 2.41
CA LEU A 362 6.92 0.58 2.51
C LEU A 362 7.93 1.28 1.59
N ALA A 363 7.47 1.77 0.43
CA ALA A 363 8.29 2.51 -0.54
C ALA A 363 8.02 4.04 -0.48
N GLY A 364 7.42 4.55 0.61
CA GLY A 364 7.12 5.97 0.78
C GLY A 364 5.77 6.45 0.22
N ASP A 365 5.02 5.59 -0.48
CA ASP A 365 3.71 5.95 -1.06
C ASP A 365 2.59 5.83 -0.02
N ASN A 366 2.23 6.95 0.61
CA ASN A 366 1.30 6.96 1.74
C ASN A 366 -0.18 7.18 1.37
N PHE A 367 -0.48 7.57 0.12
CA PHE A 367 -1.86 7.82 -0.33
C PHE A 367 -2.32 6.73 -1.31
N VAL A 368 -3.55 6.23 -1.13
CA VAL A 368 -4.16 5.17 -1.98
C VAL A 368 -4.07 5.46 -3.47
N ARG A 369 -4.18 6.73 -3.86
CA ARG A 369 -4.06 7.10 -5.27
C ARG A 369 -2.66 6.90 -5.85
N PHE A 370 -1.61 7.02 -5.03
CA PHE A 370 -0.22 6.92 -5.43
C PHE A 370 0.33 5.49 -5.34
N VAL A 371 -0.16 4.66 -4.42
CA VAL A 371 0.31 3.26 -4.30
C VAL A 371 0.07 2.44 -5.57
N GLN A 372 -0.82 2.91 -6.44
CA GLN A 372 -1.16 2.28 -7.72
C GLN A 372 -0.01 2.43 -8.74
N GLY A 373 0.78 3.51 -8.67
CA GLY A 373 1.93 3.67 -9.56
C GLY A 373 3.06 2.71 -9.26
N GLY A 374 3.32 2.43 -7.97
CA GLY A 374 4.21 1.33 -7.60
C GLY A 374 3.76 -0.02 -8.16
N ALA A 375 2.45 -0.30 -8.12
CA ALA A 375 1.92 -1.52 -8.72
C ALA A 375 2.15 -1.59 -10.24
N LEU A 376 2.03 -0.45 -10.95
CA LEU A 376 2.35 -0.33 -12.37
C LEU A 376 3.84 -0.61 -12.64
N ALA A 377 4.74 -0.01 -11.86
CA ALA A 377 6.19 -0.21 -11.96
C ALA A 377 6.59 -1.68 -11.78
N VAL A 378 6.08 -2.32 -10.72
CA VAL A 378 6.35 -3.75 -10.45
C VAL A 378 5.82 -4.63 -11.58
N ALA A 379 4.58 -4.40 -12.04
CA ALA A 379 4.02 -5.17 -13.15
C ALA A 379 4.82 -4.99 -14.45
N SER A 380 5.22 -3.78 -14.79
CA SER A 380 6.08 -3.48 -15.95
C SER A 380 7.42 -4.22 -15.85
N SER A 381 8.08 -4.14 -14.69
CA SER A 381 9.35 -4.83 -14.41
C SER A 381 9.23 -6.35 -14.57
N LEU A 382 8.21 -6.95 -13.96
CA LEU A 382 7.99 -8.40 -14.02
C LEU A 382 7.64 -8.89 -15.43
N LEU A 383 6.80 -8.17 -16.18
CA LEU A 383 6.45 -8.50 -17.57
C LEU A 383 7.67 -8.40 -18.49
N LYS A 384 8.47 -7.33 -18.37
CA LYS A 384 9.72 -7.16 -19.13
C LYS A 384 10.72 -8.29 -18.81
N LYS A 385 10.79 -8.75 -17.55
CA LYS A 385 11.61 -9.91 -17.15
C LYS A 385 11.10 -11.23 -17.73
N ALA A 386 9.78 -11.46 -17.71
CA ALA A 386 9.16 -12.66 -18.27
C ALA A 386 9.36 -12.76 -19.80
N ASN A 387 9.30 -11.63 -20.51
CA ASN A 387 9.54 -11.61 -21.97
C ASN A 387 11.01 -11.87 -22.35
N LYS A 388 11.97 -11.49 -21.49
CA LYS A 388 13.40 -11.75 -21.72
C LYS A 388 13.79 -13.19 -21.42
N ASN A 389 13.07 -13.87 -20.52
CA ASN A 389 13.27 -15.26 -20.13
C ASN A 389 11.94 -16.03 -20.20
N PRO A 390 11.44 -16.35 -21.41
CA PRO A 390 10.21 -17.13 -21.55
C PRO A 390 10.38 -18.52 -20.89
N PRO A 391 9.32 -19.05 -20.25
CA PRO A 391 9.36 -20.29 -19.49
C PRO A 391 9.64 -21.55 -20.34
#